data_AF-A0A0N8R661-F1
#
_entry.id   AF-A0A0N8R661-F1
#
_cell.length_a   1.000
_cell.length_b   1.000
_cell.length_c   1.000
_cell.angle_alpha   90.00
_cell.angle_beta   90.00
_cell.angle_gamma   90.00
#
_symmetry.space_group_name_H-M   'P 1'
#
loop_
_entity.id
_entity.type
_entity.pdbx_description
1 polymer ?
#
loop_
_entity_poly.entity_id
_entity_poly.type
_entity_poly.pdbx_seq_one_letter_code
_entity_poly.pdbx_strand_id
1 'polypeptide(L)'
;SDLALGDMTLQGVAVAGHTAKFDLTLDMTEVGDQLIGTLEYATALFDESTLQRYMGYFQRLLEAMVADDRQLLEQVPLLDAVERQHLLVDLNATDVPYPQDATIHQLFEEKVQAQPDAIAVAFQAQRLSYAELNRQANRLAHHLIGLGIGPDDRVAICVERGVEMMVGLLGVLKAGAAYVPLDPAYPAERLAYMINDSQPAALLTQRDLRKRLPTLTLPVVLLDDDQRTTFTERNDNPVVEALGVSNLAYVIYTSG
;
A
#
# COMPACT_ATOMS: atom_id res chain seq x y z
N SER A 1 51.88 -23.22 -20.70
CA SER A 1 53.32 -23.29 -21.02
C SER A 1 53.81 -24.69 -20.69
N ASP A 2 54.18 -25.46 -21.71
CA ASP A 2 54.56 -26.86 -21.53
C ASP A 2 55.95 -26.94 -20.90
N LEU A 3 56.03 -27.56 -19.73
CA LEU A 3 57.28 -27.85 -19.04
C LEU A 3 57.73 -29.25 -19.47
N ALA A 4 58.86 -29.36 -20.17
CA ALA A 4 59.43 -30.64 -20.56
C ALA A 4 60.31 -31.20 -19.44
N LEU A 5 60.00 -32.41 -18.97
CA LEU A 5 60.83 -33.19 -18.03
C LEU A 5 61.35 -34.43 -18.77
N GLY A 6 62.46 -34.26 -19.49
CA GLY A 6 63.05 -35.32 -20.31
C GLY A 6 62.09 -35.83 -21.38
N ASP A 7 61.86 -37.14 -21.40
CA ASP A 7 61.05 -37.84 -22.41
C ASP A 7 59.53 -37.69 -22.17
N MET A 8 59.13 -37.01 -21.09
CA MET A 8 57.73 -36.82 -20.71
C MET A 8 57.25 -35.42 -21.09
N THR A 9 56.13 -35.37 -21.82
CA THR A 9 55.36 -34.15 -22.08
C THR A 9 54.29 -34.00 -21.01
N LEU A 10 54.37 -32.93 -20.21
CA LEU A 10 53.29 -32.53 -19.32
C LEU A 10 52.31 -31.65 -20.09
N GLN A 11 51.20 -32.24 -20.52
CA GLN A 11 50.02 -31.46 -20.91
C GLN A 11 49.18 -31.19 -19.66
N GLY A 12 48.82 -29.93 -19.46
CA GLY A 12 47.84 -29.56 -18.45
C GLY A 12 46.52 -30.27 -18.73
N VAL A 13 46.10 -31.16 -17.84
CA VAL A 13 44.74 -31.70 -17.87
C VAL A 13 43.83 -30.56 -17.48
N ALA A 14 43.06 -30.03 -18.43
CA ALA A 14 41.96 -29.13 -18.11
C ALA A 14 40.95 -29.93 -17.27
N VAL A 15 41.05 -29.80 -15.95
CA VAL A 15 40.01 -30.29 -15.05
C VAL A 15 38.83 -29.38 -15.32
N ALA A 16 37.90 -29.84 -16.15
CA ALA A 16 36.55 -29.30 -16.20
C ALA A 16 35.89 -29.60 -14.85
N GLY A 17 36.22 -28.82 -13.82
CA GLY A 17 35.59 -28.90 -12.53
C GLY A 17 34.16 -28.40 -12.68
N HIS A 18 33.19 -29.31 -12.64
CA HIS A 18 31.76 -28.96 -12.67
C HIS A 18 31.27 -28.58 -11.25
N THR A 19 32.13 -27.98 -10.42
CA THR A 19 31.86 -27.80 -9.00
C THR A 19 32.33 -26.42 -8.55
N ALA A 20 31.38 -25.49 -8.49
CA ALA A 20 31.56 -24.16 -7.95
C ALA A 20 32.05 -24.25 -6.50
N LYS A 21 33.22 -23.66 -6.23
CA LYS A 21 33.81 -23.60 -4.88
C LYS A 21 33.29 -22.44 -4.04
N PHE A 22 32.77 -21.42 -4.71
CA PHE A 22 32.15 -20.22 -4.15
C PHE A 22 30.85 -19.95 -4.92
N ASP A 23 30.01 -19.07 -4.39
CA ASP A 23 28.75 -18.69 -5.04
C ASP A 23 28.98 -18.09 -6.43
N LEU A 24 30.02 -17.26 -6.56
CA LEU A 24 30.47 -16.63 -7.80
C LEU A 24 32.00 -16.43 -7.77
N THR A 25 32.69 -16.84 -8.84
CA THR A 25 34.12 -16.60 -9.06
C THR A 25 34.31 -15.98 -10.43
N LEU A 26 34.91 -14.78 -10.49
CA LEU A 26 35.35 -14.16 -11.73
C LEU A 26 36.88 -14.22 -11.79
N ASP A 27 37.41 -15.05 -12.67
CA ASP A 27 38.83 -15.12 -12.97
C ASP A 27 39.11 -14.34 -14.24
N MET A 28 40.08 -13.42 -14.23
CA MET A 28 40.47 -12.62 -15.40
C MET A 28 41.98 -12.61 -15.55
N THR A 29 42.44 -12.66 -16.80
CA THR A 29 43.86 -12.67 -17.16
C THR A 29 44.07 -11.79 -18.39
N GLU A 30 45.21 -11.11 -18.46
CA GLU A 30 45.61 -10.33 -19.63
C GLU A 30 46.39 -11.22 -20.60
N VAL A 31 45.94 -11.30 -21.85
CA VAL A 31 46.58 -12.06 -22.92
C VAL A 31 46.76 -11.15 -24.13
N GLY A 32 47.98 -10.63 -24.30
CA GLY A 32 48.23 -9.57 -25.27
C GLY A 32 47.48 -8.30 -24.87
N ASP A 33 46.79 -7.67 -25.83
CA ASP A 33 46.01 -6.44 -25.59
C ASP A 33 44.54 -6.73 -25.20
N GLN A 34 44.25 -7.94 -24.68
CA GLN A 34 42.90 -8.38 -24.33
C GLN A 34 42.82 -8.87 -22.89
N LEU A 35 41.71 -8.54 -22.22
CA LEU A 35 41.30 -9.17 -20.97
C LEU A 35 40.41 -10.37 -21.28
N ILE A 36 40.84 -11.56 -20.86
CA ILE A 36 40.11 -12.82 -21.03
C ILE A 36 39.77 -13.33 -19.63
N GLY A 37 38.52 -13.73 -19.42
CA GLY A 37 38.09 -14.26 -18.13
C GLY A 37 37.01 -15.32 -18.22
N THR A 38 36.80 -15.98 -17.09
CA THR A 38 35.77 -16.99 -16.89
C THR A 38 34.98 -16.63 -15.64
N LEU A 39 33.65 -16.69 -15.76
CA LEU A 39 32.75 -16.58 -14.63
C LEU A 39 32.22 -17.97 -14.27
N GLU A 40 32.58 -18.46 -13.10
CA GLU A 40 32.05 -19.67 -12.50
C GLU A 40 30.98 -19.29 -11.46
N TYR A 41 29.86 -20.01 -11.41
CA TYR A 41 28.77 -19.73 -10.47
C TYR A 41 28.08 -21.00 -9.99
N ALA A 42 27.55 -20.96 -8.77
CA ALA A 42 26.76 -22.05 -8.21
C ALA A 42 25.35 -22.09 -8.84
N THR A 43 25.08 -23.10 -9.66
CA THR A 43 23.79 -23.26 -10.37
C THR A 43 22.59 -23.51 -9.44
N ALA A 44 22.84 -23.88 -8.18
CA ALA A 44 21.81 -23.96 -7.14
C ALA A 44 21.32 -22.57 -6.70
N LEU A 45 22.10 -21.51 -6.93
CA LEU A 45 21.80 -20.13 -6.52
C LEU A 45 21.46 -19.22 -7.70
N PHE A 46 21.99 -19.51 -8.88
CA PHE A 46 21.82 -18.65 -10.04
C PHE A 46 21.48 -19.43 -11.31
N ASP A 47 20.63 -18.82 -12.14
CA ASP A 47 20.42 -19.25 -13.51
C ASP A 47 21.37 -18.53 -14.48
N GLU A 48 21.55 -19.12 -15.66
CA GLU A 48 22.45 -18.57 -16.68
C GLU A 48 22.05 -17.16 -17.11
N SER A 49 20.75 -16.90 -17.25
CA SER A 49 20.21 -15.58 -17.62
C SER A 49 20.58 -14.48 -16.63
N THR A 50 20.61 -14.79 -15.34
CA THR A 50 21.02 -13.85 -14.30
C THR A 50 22.49 -13.48 -14.44
N LEU A 51 23.36 -14.45 -14.72
CA LEU A 51 24.79 -14.17 -14.89
C LEU A 51 25.10 -13.49 -16.20
N GLN A 52 24.40 -13.82 -17.29
CA GLN A 52 24.51 -13.07 -18.54
C GLN A 52 24.20 -11.58 -18.32
N ARG A 53 23.14 -11.29 -17.54
CA ARG A 53 22.81 -9.93 -17.16
C ARG A 53 23.88 -9.28 -16.27
N TYR A 54 24.41 -9.99 -15.28
CA TYR A 54 25.50 -9.46 -14.42
C TYR A 54 26.78 -9.18 -15.20
N MET A 55 27.13 -10.02 -16.18
CA MET A 55 28.25 -9.75 -17.08
C MET A 55 27.99 -8.54 -17.96
N GLY A 56 26.75 -8.32 -18.41
CA GLY A 56 26.35 -7.08 -19.07
C GLY A 56 26.57 -5.84 -18.19
N TYR A 57 26.25 -5.93 -16.88
CA TYR A 57 26.51 -4.83 -15.94
C TYR A 57 28.00 -4.59 -15.73
N PHE A 58 28.78 -5.65 -15.56
CA PHE A 58 30.22 -5.57 -15.38
C PHE A 58 30.89 -4.94 -16.62
N GLN A 59 30.48 -5.34 -17.82
CA GLN A 59 30.95 -4.74 -19.05
C GLN A 59 30.66 -3.23 -19.10
N ARG A 60 29.44 -2.80 -18.79
CA ARG A 60 29.11 -1.35 -18.76
C ARG A 60 29.90 -0.57 -17.74
N LEU A 61 30.19 -1.18 -16.60
CA LEU A 61 31.04 -0.57 -15.59
C LEU A 61 32.45 -0.34 -16.14
N LEU A 62 33.05 -1.34 -16.80
CA LEU A 62 34.36 -1.20 -17.44
C LEU A 62 34.34 -0.14 -18.56
N GLU A 63 33.30 -0.12 -19.40
CA GLU A 63 33.12 0.88 -20.44
C GLU A 63 33.04 2.31 -19.86
N ALA A 64 32.30 2.50 -18.76
CA ALA A 64 32.20 3.79 -18.09
C ALA A 64 33.54 4.24 -17.48
N MET A 65 34.27 3.32 -16.82
CA MET A 65 35.60 3.61 -16.25
C MET A 65 36.61 4.04 -17.33
N VAL A 66 36.54 3.45 -18.53
CA VAL A 66 37.42 3.80 -19.65
C VAL A 66 37.00 5.12 -20.29
N ALA A 67 35.70 5.41 -20.35
CA ALA A 67 35.19 6.63 -20.97
C ALA A 67 35.50 7.90 -20.15
N ASP A 68 35.37 7.84 -18.82
CA ASP A 68 35.68 8.94 -17.91
C ASP A 68 36.07 8.41 -16.52
N ASP A 69 37.36 8.50 -16.19
CA ASP A 69 37.93 8.05 -14.92
C ASP A 69 37.53 8.92 -13.71
N ARG A 70 36.85 10.04 -13.96
CA ARG A 70 36.31 10.96 -12.92
C ARG A 70 34.82 10.83 -12.74
N GLN A 71 34.14 10.02 -13.56
CA GLN A 71 32.70 9.80 -13.42
C GLN A 71 32.41 9.23 -12.03
N LEU A 72 31.40 9.78 -11.35
CA LEU A 72 30.93 9.23 -10.09
C LEU A 72 30.29 7.87 -10.33
N LEU A 73 30.69 6.85 -9.55
CA LEU A 73 30.21 5.47 -9.68
C LEU A 73 28.68 5.36 -9.63
N GLU A 74 28.02 6.19 -8.81
CA GLU A 74 26.56 6.23 -8.68
C GLU A 74 25.82 6.68 -9.96
N GLN A 75 26.54 7.32 -10.90
CA GLN A 75 25.98 7.82 -12.16
C GLN A 75 26.21 6.86 -13.33
N VAL A 76 26.87 5.73 -13.11
CA VAL A 76 27.13 4.73 -14.16
C VAL A 76 25.82 4.03 -14.52
N PRO A 77 25.37 4.09 -15.79
CA PRO A 77 24.16 3.41 -16.22
C PRO A 77 24.42 1.91 -16.39
N LEU A 78 24.35 1.16 -15.28
CA LEU A 78 24.58 -0.29 -15.28
C LEU A 78 23.50 -1.05 -16.07
N LEU A 79 22.25 -0.63 -15.97
CA LEU A 79 21.12 -1.27 -16.66
C LEU A 79 21.14 -0.95 -18.15
N ASP A 80 20.78 -1.93 -18.97
CA ASP A 80 20.66 -1.72 -20.41
C ASP A 80 19.38 -0.98 -20.76
N ALA A 81 19.26 -0.52 -22.00
CA ALA A 81 18.08 0.21 -22.45
C ALA A 81 16.80 -0.64 -22.34
N VAL A 82 16.89 -1.96 -22.58
CA VAL A 82 15.75 -2.89 -22.57
C VAL A 82 15.29 -3.16 -21.14
N GLU A 83 16.21 -3.45 -20.23
CA GLU A 83 15.94 -3.67 -18.81
C GLU A 83 15.48 -2.39 -18.14
N ARG A 84 16.10 -1.24 -18.45
CA ARG A 84 15.64 0.05 -17.95
C ARG A 84 14.22 0.36 -18.43
N GLN A 85 13.91 0.10 -19.70
CA GLN A 85 12.56 0.23 -20.23
C GLN A 85 11.58 -0.71 -19.49
N HIS A 86 11.96 -1.96 -19.31
CA HIS A 86 11.13 -2.94 -18.62
C HIS A 86 10.80 -2.52 -17.19
N LEU A 87 11.81 -2.13 -16.41
CA LEU A 87 11.66 -1.77 -15.00
C LEU A 87 10.95 -0.43 -14.79
N LEU A 88 11.21 0.56 -15.65
CA LEU A 88 10.68 1.91 -15.46
C LEU A 88 9.34 2.15 -16.16
N VAL A 89 9.07 1.44 -17.25
CA VAL A 89 7.87 1.68 -18.07
C VAL A 89 6.97 0.47 -18.08
N ASP A 90 7.46 -0.70 -18.51
CA ASP A 90 6.57 -1.85 -18.76
C ASP A 90 5.93 -2.38 -17.47
N LEU A 91 6.70 -2.46 -16.37
CA LEU A 91 6.17 -2.82 -15.05
C LEU A 91 5.26 -1.72 -14.44
N ASN A 92 5.38 -0.48 -14.90
CA ASN A 92 4.59 0.67 -14.43
C ASN A 92 3.48 1.08 -15.40
N ALA A 93 3.20 0.28 -16.43
CA ALA A 93 2.13 0.52 -17.41
C ALA A 93 0.75 0.17 -16.81
N THR A 94 0.38 0.86 -15.74
CA THR A 94 -0.83 0.62 -14.95
C THR A 94 -1.94 1.64 -15.20
N ASP A 95 -1.77 2.48 -16.24
CA ASP A 95 -2.77 3.50 -16.60
C ASP A 95 -4.07 2.84 -17.07
N VAL A 96 -5.14 3.08 -16.31
CA VAL A 96 -6.49 2.57 -16.57
C VAL A 96 -7.46 3.71 -16.27
N PRO A 97 -8.43 4.01 -17.16
CA PRO A 97 -9.43 5.02 -16.89
C PRO A 97 -10.21 4.71 -15.61
N TYR A 98 -10.24 5.67 -14.68
CA TYR A 98 -11.03 5.60 -13.45
C TYR A 98 -11.67 6.96 -13.14
N PRO A 99 -12.77 7.01 -12.36
CA PRO A 99 -13.41 8.28 -12.00
C PRO A 99 -12.51 9.10 -11.06
N GLN A 100 -11.77 10.07 -11.62
CA GLN A 100 -10.81 10.89 -10.87
C GLN A 100 -11.45 12.01 -10.07
N ASP A 101 -12.66 12.44 -10.44
CA ASP A 101 -13.33 13.60 -9.86
C ASP A 101 -14.45 13.23 -8.88
N ALA A 102 -14.66 11.93 -8.61
CA ALA A 102 -15.73 11.43 -7.76
C ALA A 102 -15.18 10.87 -6.44
N THR A 103 -15.79 11.27 -5.33
CA THR A 103 -15.47 10.71 -4.01
C THR A 103 -16.09 9.31 -3.84
N ILE A 104 -15.57 8.54 -2.87
CA ILE A 104 -16.08 7.20 -2.56
C ILE A 104 -17.58 7.21 -2.24
N HIS A 105 -18.06 8.21 -1.48
CA HIS A 105 -19.47 8.31 -1.12
C HIS A 105 -20.35 8.73 -2.31
N GLN A 106 -19.85 9.55 -3.24
CA GLN A 106 -20.56 9.87 -4.48
C GLN A 106 -20.71 8.63 -5.39
N LEU A 107 -19.62 7.86 -5.57
CA LEU A 107 -19.68 6.59 -6.30
C LEU A 107 -20.66 5.59 -5.66
N PHE A 108 -20.73 5.58 -4.32
CA PHE A 108 -21.73 4.79 -3.60
C PHE A 108 -23.15 5.31 -3.88
N GLU A 109 -23.38 6.62 -3.86
CA GLU A 109 -24.69 7.22 -4.14
C GLU A 109 -25.18 6.95 -5.57
N GLU A 110 -24.28 6.93 -6.55
CA GLU A 110 -24.60 6.49 -7.92
C GLU A 110 -25.13 5.05 -7.94
N LYS A 111 -24.53 4.15 -7.16
CA LYS A 111 -25.04 2.77 -7.00
C LYS A 111 -26.38 2.71 -6.30
N VAL A 112 -26.63 3.60 -5.33
CA VAL A 112 -27.92 3.72 -4.66
C VAL A 112 -29.02 4.09 -5.65
N GLN A 113 -28.74 5.03 -6.57
CA GLN A 113 -29.70 5.41 -7.61
C GLN A 113 -29.91 4.29 -8.64
N ALA A 114 -28.84 3.59 -9.02
CA ALA A 114 -28.92 2.54 -10.03
C ALA A 114 -29.58 1.26 -9.53
N GLN A 115 -29.35 0.87 -8.27
CA GLN A 115 -29.77 -0.42 -7.70
C GLN A 115 -30.21 -0.28 -6.22
N PRO A 116 -31.28 0.47 -5.93
CA PRO A 116 -31.66 0.82 -4.56
C PRO A 116 -32.00 -0.40 -3.69
N ASP A 117 -32.64 -1.41 -4.27
CA ASP A 117 -33.12 -2.61 -3.55
C ASP A 117 -32.09 -3.74 -3.48
N ALA A 118 -30.96 -3.61 -4.19
CA ALA A 118 -29.90 -4.61 -4.14
C ALA A 118 -29.22 -4.60 -2.76
N ILE A 119 -28.83 -5.78 -2.27
CA ILE A 119 -28.15 -5.91 -0.97
C ILE A 119 -26.75 -5.27 -1.07
N ALA A 120 -26.52 -4.24 -0.25
CA ALA A 120 -25.22 -3.58 -0.12
C ALA A 120 -24.37 -4.22 0.97
N VAL A 121 -24.97 -4.58 2.10
CA VAL A 121 -24.26 -5.16 3.26
C VAL A 121 -25.03 -6.37 3.79
N ALA A 122 -24.28 -7.44 4.06
CA ALA A 122 -24.80 -8.64 4.70
C ALA A 122 -23.87 -9.05 5.85
N PHE A 123 -24.41 -9.06 7.07
CA PHE A 123 -23.67 -9.50 8.25
C PHE A 123 -24.59 -10.37 9.12
N GLN A 124 -24.19 -11.61 9.39
CA GLN A 124 -25.02 -12.59 10.11
C GLN A 124 -26.45 -12.69 9.54
N ALA A 125 -27.48 -12.32 10.32
CA ALA A 125 -28.87 -12.29 9.90
C ALA A 125 -29.32 -10.92 9.34
N GLN A 126 -28.54 -9.86 9.55
CA GLN A 126 -28.86 -8.51 9.09
C GLN A 126 -28.47 -8.32 7.62
N ARG A 127 -29.37 -7.70 6.86
CA ARG A 127 -29.17 -7.33 5.47
C ARG A 127 -29.63 -5.88 5.31
N LEU A 128 -28.82 -5.06 4.66
CA LEU A 128 -29.24 -3.73 4.22
C LEU A 128 -29.13 -3.62 2.71
N SER A 129 -30.18 -3.10 2.08
CA SER A 129 -30.10 -2.63 0.70
C SER A 129 -29.23 -1.38 0.56
N TYR A 130 -28.86 -1.02 -0.67
CA TYR A 130 -28.18 0.25 -0.94
C TYR A 130 -28.99 1.44 -0.43
N ALA A 131 -30.31 1.48 -0.67
CA ALA A 131 -31.17 2.56 -0.21
C ALA A 131 -31.27 2.64 1.32
N GLU A 132 -31.33 1.50 2.01
CA GLU A 132 -31.37 1.45 3.47
C GLU A 132 -30.05 1.92 4.09
N LEU A 133 -28.92 1.42 3.60
CA LEU A 133 -27.60 1.84 4.05
C LEU A 133 -27.37 3.33 3.81
N ASN A 134 -27.73 3.83 2.63
CA ASN A 134 -27.59 5.25 2.29
C ASN A 134 -28.39 6.15 3.22
N ARG A 135 -29.66 5.81 3.48
CA ARG A 135 -30.51 6.56 4.40
C ARG A 135 -29.93 6.58 5.82
N GLN A 136 -29.43 5.46 6.33
CA GLN A 136 -28.82 5.40 7.65
C GLN A 136 -27.52 6.22 7.72
N ALA A 137 -26.67 6.12 6.69
CA ALA A 137 -25.43 6.89 6.59
C ALA A 137 -25.69 8.39 6.44
N ASN A 138 -26.68 8.81 5.66
CA ASN A 138 -27.06 10.21 5.48
C ASN A 138 -27.55 10.84 6.80
N ARG A 139 -28.37 10.13 7.57
CA ARG A 139 -28.83 10.61 8.89
C ARG A 139 -27.66 10.82 9.85
N LEU A 140 -26.71 9.89 9.87
CA LEU A 140 -25.48 10.03 10.64
C LEU A 140 -24.64 11.21 10.13
N ALA A 141 -24.48 11.36 8.83
CA ALA A 141 -23.71 12.45 8.23
C ALA A 141 -24.28 13.83 8.60
N HIS A 142 -25.59 14.03 8.47
CA HIS A 142 -26.24 15.28 8.89
C HIS A 142 -26.11 15.51 10.40
N HIS A 143 -26.14 14.46 11.22
CA HIS A 143 -25.88 14.59 12.65
C HIS A 143 -24.45 15.08 12.92
N LEU A 144 -23.44 14.50 12.24
CA LEU A 144 -22.04 14.91 12.36
C LEU A 144 -21.83 16.35 11.87
N ILE A 145 -22.40 16.73 10.73
CA ILE A 145 -22.39 18.11 10.23
C ILE A 145 -23.01 19.06 11.26
N GLY A 146 -24.10 18.65 11.92
CA GLY A 146 -24.73 19.40 13.00
C GLY A 146 -23.85 19.58 14.25
N LEU A 147 -22.84 18.73 14.45
CA LEU A 147 -21.80 18.89 15.48
C LEU A 147 -20.66 19.83 15.04
N GLY A 148 -20.72 20.37 13.83
CA GLY A 148 -19.71 21.25 13.25
C GLY A 148 -18.58 20.51 12.52
N ILE A 149 -18.74 19.21 12.25
CA ILE A 149 -17.75 18.39 11.53
C ILE A 149 -17.83 18.67 10.03
N GLY A 150 -16.68 18.85 9.38
CA GLY A 150 -16.59 19.11 7.95
C GLY A 150 -15.37 18.48 7.27
N PRO A 151 -14.97 18.99 6.09
CA PRO A 151 -13.82 18.52 5.33
C PRO A 151 -12.52 18.48 6.16
N ASP A 152 -11.76 17.39 6.02
CA ASP A 152 -10.46 17.11 6.68
C ASP A 152 -10.49 16.98 8.22
N ASP A 153 -11.64 17.16 8.86
CA ASP A 153 -11.84 16.74 10.24
C ASP A 153 -11.72 15.22 10.37
N ARG A 154 -11.35 14.77 11.56
CA ARG A 154 -11.17 13.36 11.86
C ARG A 154 -12.26 12.87 12.79
N VAL A 155 -12.89 11.77 12.45
CA VAL A 155 -13.87 11.09 13.31
C VAL A 155 -13.33 9.72 13.65
N ALA A 156 -13.06 9.49 14.93
CA ALA A 156 -12.64 8.17 15.38
C ALA A 156 -13.81 7.18 15.29
N ILE A 157 -13.55 5.95 14.86
CA ILE A 157 -14.55 4.89 14.81
C ILE A 157 -14.04 3.67 15.57
N CYS A 158 -14.64 3.41 16.74
CA CYS A 158 -14.32 2.29 17.61
C CYS A 158 -15.56 1.40 17.76
N VAL A 159 -15.75 0.49 16.81
CA VAL A 159 -16.95 -0.36 16.67
C VAL A 159 -16.53 -1.78 16.33
N GLU A 160 -17.38 -2.75 16.64
CA GLU A 160 -17.19 -4.12 16.17
C GLU A 160 -17.53 -4.25 14.67
N ARG A 161 -17.09 -5.34 14.05
CA ARG A 161 -17.45 -5.65 12.66
C ARG A 161 -18.95 -5.90 12.60
N GLY A 162 -19.65 -5.16 11.74
CA GLY A 162 -21.10 -5.24 11.62
C GLY A 162 -21.68 -4.23 10.62
N VAL A 163 -23.01 -4.14 10.57
CA VAL A 163 -23.73 -3.19 9.73
C VAL A 163 -23.45 -1.75 10.17
N GLU A 164 -23.36 -1.52 11.47
CA GLU A 164 -23.12 -0.23 12.11
C GLU A 164 -21.77 0.35 11.70
N MET A 165 -20.75 -0.52 11.53
CA MET A 165 -19.44 -0.11 11.02
C MET A 165 -19.58 0.51 9.62
N MET A 166 -20.31 -0.12 8.71
CA MET A 166 -20.51 0.39 7.35
C MET A 166 -21.28 1.71 7.34
N VAL A 167 -22.29 1.83 8.21
CA VAL A 167 -23.03 3.09 8.39
C VAL A 167 -22.13 4.20 8.93
N GLY A 168 -21.28 3.87 9.92
CA GLY A 168 -20.29 4.77 10.49
C GLY A 168 -19.30 5.30 9.45
N LEU A 169 -18.67 4.40 8.70
CA LEU A 169 -17.70 4.75 7.66
C LEU A 169 -18.32 5.64 6.58
N LEU A 170 -19.47 5.24 6.02
CA LEU A 170 -20.14 6.04 4.98
C LEU A 170 -20.65 7.38 5.53
N GLY A 171 -21.18 7.40 6.76
CA GLY A 171 -21.68 8.62 7.38
C GLY A 171 -20.58 9.65 7.63
N VAL A 172 -19.39 9.19 8.03
CA VAL A 172 -18.20 10.06 8.18
C VAL A 172 -17.77 10.63 6.84
N LEU A 173 -17.62 9.79 5.81
CA LEU A 173 -17.23 10.24 4.47
C LEU A 173 -18.23 11.22 3.87
N LYS A 174 -19.53 10.99 4.09
CA LYS A 174 -20.62 11.87 3.64
C LYS A 174 -20.68 13.20 4.39
N ALA A 175 -20.20 13.24 5.64
CA ALA A 175 -20.01 14.49 6.36
C ALA A 175 -18.77 15.27 5.86
N GLY A 176 -17.99 14.69 4.95
CA GLY A 176 -16.74 15.25 4.43
C GLY A 176 -15.50 14.94 5.27
N ALA A 177 -15.68 14.28 6.41
CA ALA A 177 -14.61 13.97 7.35
C ALA A 177 -13.90 12.66 6.99
N ALA A 178 -12.71 12.49 7.55
CA ALA A 178 -11.91 11.28 7.49
C ALA A 178 -12.18 10.39 8.71
N TYR A 179 -12.33 9.07 8.52
CA TYR A 179 -12.44 8.17 9.67
C TYR A 179 -11.06 7.74 10.18
N VAL A 180 -10.95 7.58 11.50
CA VAL A 180 -9.78 7.01 12.17
C VAL A 180 -10.21 5.70 12.83
N PRO A 181 -9.93 4.53 12.24
CA PRO A 181 -10.37 3.26 12.79
C PRO A 181 -9.56 2.91 14.04
N LEU A 182 -10.28 2.59 15.11
CA LEU A 182 -9.73 2.14 16.37
C LEU A 182 -10.20 0.70 16.60
N ASP A 183 -9.27 -0.24 16.72
CA ASP A 183 -9.63 -1.62 17.03
C ASP A 183 -10.06 -1.73 18.50
N PRO A 184 -11.32 -2.10 18.80
CA PRO A 184 -11.78 -2.23 20.18
C PRO A 184 -10.95 -3.25 20.97
N ALA A 185 -10.30 -4.22 20.33
CA ALA A 185 -9.43 -5.21 20.95
C ALA A 185 -8.13 -4.62 21.51
N TYR A 186 -7.74 -3.40 21.13
CA TYR A 186 -6.54 -2.78 21.65
C TYR A 186 -6.66 -2.42 23.13
N PRO A 187 -5.53 -2.43 23.87
CA PRO A 187 -5.50 -1.93 25.24
C PRO A 187 -5.95 -0.47 25.31
N ALA A 188 -6.58 -0.08 26.43
CA ALA A 188 -7.10 1.27 26.64
C ALA A 188 -6.02 2.36 26.47
N GLU A 189 -4.77 2.07 26.87
CA GLU A 189 -3.63 2.98 26.69
C GLU A 189 -3.32 3.23 25.21
N ARG A 190 -3.40 2.19 24.37
CA ARG A 190 -3.18 2.32 22.92
C ARG A 190 -4.32 3.11 22.27
N LEU A 191 -5.56 2.86 22.67
CA LEU A 191 -6.72 3.64 22.23
C LEU A 191 -6.59 5.11 22.64
N ALA A 192 -6.19 5.39 23.88
CA ALA A 192 -5.96 6.74 24.37
C ALA A 192 -4.85 7.46 23.59
N TYR A 193 -3.73 6.76 23.34
CA TYR A 193 -2.66 7.29 22.50
C TYR A 193 -3.17 7.69 21.11
N MET A 194 -3.86 6.79 20.41
CA MET A 194 -4.36 7.03 19.05
C MET A 194 -5.37 8.19 19.02
N ILE A 195 -6.24 8.29 20.02
CA ILE A 195 -7.21 9.39 20.15
C ILE A 195 -6.49 10.71 20.41
N ASN A 196 -5.50 10.73 21.30
CA ASN A 196 -4.74 11.95 21.62
C ASN A 196 -3.89 12.44 20.44
N ASP A 197 -3.26 11.51 19.71
CA ASP A 197 -2.39 11.81 18.57
C ASP A 197 -3.22 12.21 17.34
N SER A 198 -4.34 11.52 17.07
CA SER A 198 -5.22 11.88 15.96
C SER A 198 -6.13 13.08 16.25
N GLN A 199 -6.35 13.48 17.50
CA GLN A 199 -7.23 14.62 17.85
C GLN A 199 -8.56 14.62 17.06
N PRO A 200 -9.39 13.58 17.18
CA PRO A 200 -10.64 13.51 16.43
C PRO A 200 -11.67 14.50 16.98
N ALA A 201 -12.46 15.09 16.09
CA ALA A 201 -13.55 16.01 16.43
C ALA A 201 -14.75 15.29 17.08
N ALA A 202 -14.93 13.99 16.80
CA ALA A 202 -15.91 13.13 17.44
C ALA A 202 -15.47 11.66 17.42
N LEU A 203 -16.13 10.81 18.21
CA LEU A 203 -15.91 9.37 18.22
C LEU A 203 -17.23 8.63 18.08
N LEU A 204 -17.29 7.73 17.09
CA LEU A 204 -18.37 6.78 16.90
C LEU A 204 -18.06 5.48 17.65
N THR A 205 -19.03 4.97 18.41
CA THR A 205 -18.89 3.69 19.12
C THR A 205 -20.24 3.00 19.35
N GLN A 206 -20.20 1.87 20.04
CA GLN A 206 -21.37 1.12 20.49
C GLN A 206 -21.45 1.15 22.02
N ARG A 207 -22.65 1.01 22.57
CA ARG A 207 -22.89 1.09 24.02
C ARG A 207 -22.00 0.14 24.83
N ASP A 208 -21.79 -1.08 24.34
CA ASP A 208 -21.01 -2.10 25.04
C ASP A 208 -19.51 -1.81 25.02
N LEU A 209 -19.02 -1.12 23.98
CA LEU A 209 -17.63 -0.72 23.85
C LEU A 209 -17.30 0.55 24.62
N ARG A 210 -18.30 1.39 24.93
CA ARG A 210 -18.11 2.67 25.62
C ARG A 210 -17.35 2.54 26.94
N LYS A 211 -17.49 1.42 27.65
CA LYS A 211 -16.79 1.16 28.93
C LYS A 211 -15.28 0.86 28.75
N ARG A 212 -14.86 0.48 27.54
CA ARG A 212 -13.47 0.16 27.20
C ARG A 212 -12.69 1.40 26.73
N LEU A 213 -13.40 2.47 26.39
CA LEU A 213 -12.82 3.72 25.96
C LEU A 213 -12.25 4.49 27.17
N PRO A 214 -11.16 5.24 27.00
CA PRO A 214 -10.68 6.16 28.02
C PRO A 214 -11.71 7.25 28.30
N THR A 215 -11.50 8.06 29.35
CA THR A 215 -12.33 9.26 29.56
C THR A 215 -12.12 10.23 28.39
N LEU A 216 -13.20 10.57 27.70
CA LEU A 216 -13.18 11.42 26.51
C LEU A 216 -13.77 12.80 26.83
N THR A 217 -13.17 13.84 26.26
CA THR A 217 -13.67 15.23 26.31
C THR A 217 -14.37 15.65 25.02
N LEU A 218 -14.37 14.76 24.01
CA LEU A 218 -14.98 14.99 22.70
C LEU A 218 -16.38 14.33 22.60
N PRO A 219 -17.24 14.78 21.66
CA PRO A 219 -18.54 14.18 21.41
C PRO A 219 -18.45 12.68 21.10
N VAL A 220 -19.21 11.87 21.84
CA VAL A 220 -19.33 10.42 21.61
C VAL A 220 -20.70 10.13 21.02
N VAL A 221 -20.72 9.58 19.81
CA VAL A 221 -21.92 9.20 19.08
C VAL A 221 -22.09 7.68 19.12
N LEU A 222 -23.25 7.22 19.56
CA LEU A 222 -23.58 5.79 19.62
C LEU A 222 -24.25 5.34 18.32
N LEU A 223 -23.75 4.26 17.72
CA LEU A 223 -24.29 3.70 16.47
C LEU A 223 -25.34 2.60 16.69
N ASP A 224 -25.68 2.28 17.94
CA ASP A 224 -26.72 1.31 18.30
C ASP A 224 -28.09 1.69 17.69
N ASP A 225 -28.88 0.71 17.26
CA ASP A 225 -30.17 0.88 16.56
C ASP A 225 -31.11 1.89 17.20
N ASP A 226 -31.31 1.79 18.52
CA ASP A 226 -32.22 2.66 19.27
C ASP A 226 -31.74 4.11 19.25
N GLN A 227 -30.42 4.33 19.27
CA GLN A 227 -29.81 5.66 19.25
C GLN A 227 -29.85 6.28 17.86
N ARG A 228 -29.71 5.49 16.79
CA ARG A 228 -29.80 5.99 15.41
C ARG A 228 -31.16 6.59 15.09
N THR A 229 -32.22 6.21 15.81
CA THR A 229 -33.53 6.84 15.66
C THR A 229 -33.56 8.29 16.14
N THR A 230 -32.66 8.67 17.04
CA THR A 230 -32.54 10.04 17.59
C THR A 230 -31.79 11.00 16.68
N PHE A 231 -31.09 10.50 15.66
CA PHE A 231 -30.49 11.35 14.63
C PHE A 231 -31.58 12.08 13.85
N THR A 232 -31.20 13.16 13.17
CA THR A 232 -32.11 13.89 12.30
C THR A 232 -32.92 12.97 11.38
N GLU A 233 -34.17 13.33 11.10
CA GLU A 233 -35.00 12.63 10.12
C GLU A 233 -34.52 12.89 8.69
N ARG A 234 -33.71 13.94 8.50
CA ARG A 234 -33.10 14.31 7.24
C ARG A 234 -32.23 13.18 6.70
N ASN A 235 -32.56 12.68 5.51
CA ASN A 235 -31.94 11.50 4.92
C ASN A 235 -31.56 11.66 3.43
N ASP A 236 -31.69 12.86 2.88
CA ASP A 236 -31.08 13.23 1.59
C ASP A 236 -29.56 13.19 1.69
N ASN A 237 -28.89 12.97 0.56
CA ASN A 237 -27.43 13.02 0.50
C ASN A 237 -26.98 14.44 0.92
N PRO A 238 -26.10 14.57 1.93
CA PRO A 238 -25.61 15.87 2.33
C PRO A 238 -24.81 16.53 1.20
N VAL A 239 -24.95 17.83 1.06
CA VAL A 239 -24.11 18.66 0.18
C VAL A 239 -23.17 19.45 1.07
N VAL A 240 -21.90 19.08 1.06
CA VAL A 240 -20.84 19.72 1.86
C VAL A 240 -20.01 20.59 0.94
N GLU A 241 -19.97 21.90 1.20
CA GLU A 241 -19.16 22.83 0.43
C GLU A 241 -17.66 22.49 0.56
N ALA A 242 -16.91 22.64 -0.53
CA ALA A 242 -15.48 22.36 -0.63
C ALA A 242 -15.04 20.88 -0.47
N LEU A 243 -15.97 19.92 -0.32
CA LEU A 243 -15.65 18.50 -0.31
C LEU A 243 -15.28 18.00 -1.73
N GLY A 244 -14.12 17.37 -1.87
CA GLY A 244 -13.63 16.81 -3.12
C GLY A 244 -12.61 15.67 -2.92
N VAL A 245 -12.05 15.19 -4.02
CA VAL A 245 -11.17 14.00 -4.06
C VAL A 245 -9.80 14.20 -3.38
N SER A 246 -9.42 15.46 -3.10
CA SER A 246 -8.19 15.80 -2.39
C SER A 246 -8.31 15.77 -0.86
N ASN A 247 -9.53 15.69 -0.32
CA ASN A 247 -9.74 15.65 1.13
C ASN A 247 -9.41 14.26 1.69
N LEU A 248 -9.08 14.24 2.98
CA LEU A 248 -8.77 13.00 3.69
C LEU A 248 -9.97 12.05 3.70
N ALA A 249 -9.78 10.82 3.22
CA ALA A 249 -10.77 9.76 3.36
C ALA A 249 -10.64 9.01 4.71
N TYR A 250 -9.40 8.80 5.15
CA TYR A 250 -9.10 8.08 6.39
C TYR A 250 -7.70 8.41 6.91
N VAL A 251 -7.46 8.08 8.18
CA VAL A 251 -6.10 8.05 8.78
C VAL A 251 -5.89 6.66 9.38
N ILE A 252 -4.97 5.87 8.82
CA ILE A 252 -4.61 4.54 9.32
C ILE A 252 -3.28 4.60 10.06
N TYR A 253 -3.28 4.13 11.30
CA TYR A 253 -2.05 3.90 12.06
C TYR A 253 -1.41 2.59 11.62
N THR A 254 -0.13 2.66 11.29
CA THR A 254 0.72 1.48 11.10
C THR A 254 1.42 1.14 12.42
N SER A 255 2.16 0.03 12.46
CA SER A 255 2.70 -0.56 13.69
C SER A 255 3.66 0.35 14.49
N GLY A 256 4.10 1.48 13.93
CA GLY A 256 5.16 2.30 14.52
C GLY A 256 6.52 1.65 14.36
#